data_AF-A0A2E2BXP2-F1
#
_entry.id   AF-A0A2E2BXP2-F1
#
_cell.length_a   1.000
_cell.length_b   1.000
_cell.length_c   1.000
_cell.angle_alpha   90.00
_cell.angle_beta   90.00
_cell.angle_gamma   90.00
#
_symmetry.space_group_name_H-M   'P 1'
#
loop_
_entity.id
_entity.type
_entity.pdbx_description
1 polymer ?
#
loop_
_entity_poly.entity_id
_entity_poly.type
_entity_poly.pdbx_seq_one_letter_code
_entity_poly.pdbx_strand_id
1 'polypeptide(L)'
;MPAAAKPVKEALVRQFGNPLALTQFEGLPTNFGDVEGKVKSVEASAADARLIRFQATGLENAYDKLQGLPLEWTSGKSQGQISRIKEYDFETGTIAVEKTAEIAPQPGDTFLVECTRLQFGRDLYNRHCMHCHGMTGEGTGPTSRYLNPPPRDFRPGIYKYTSTKSTDKAQVQDLERTVKEGIAGTYMPSFKLLTEDEVSAIVNYVIWLSIRGETEKKLVDELFLDYSQETFKERTSESGGETPEEVNEELKEYMELDFPDTLDFATSSVAEAWEEANLEEALVIPETPRVPDSPASRERGRKLYLSDKTKCATCHGPQGRGNGSATQDFWTNPVTNEKYPNRGLHDIWGNQLPPRDLHRGIYRGGRRPIDIYRRIYAGIKGTPMPAFGSSALTDEERWDLVNYVMSLPYSR
;
A
#
# COMPACT_ATOMS: atom_id res chain seq x y z
N MET A 1 -5.84 -18.71 20.68
CA MET A 1 -6.00 -17.26 20.94
C MET A 1 -7.20 -16.68 20.19
N PRO A 2 -8.31 -16.43 20.89
CA PRO A 2 -9.38 -15.54 20.39
C PRO A 2 -9.47 -14.19 21.12
N ALA A 3 -8.82 -14.02 22.29
CA ALA A 3 -9.09 -12.89 23.18
C ALA A 3 -8.46 -11.54 22.72
N ALA A 4 -7.17 -11.49 22.36
CA ALA A 4 -6.50 -10.24 21.94
C ALA A 4 -6.69 -9.87 20.45
N ALA A 5 -6.85 -10.86 19.57
CA ALA A 5 -7.02 -10.62 18.12
C ALA A 5 -8.37 -9.96 17.78
N LYS A 6 -9.41 -10.21 18.59
CA LYS A 6 -10.74 -9.66 18.37
C LYS A 6 -10.78 -8.14 18.65
N PRO A 7 -10.27 -7.62 19.78
CA PRO A 7 -10.13 -6.18 20.03
C PRO A 7 -9.36 -5.45 18.94
N VAL A 8 -8.20 -5.96 18.50
CA VAL A 8 -7.43 -5.35 17.39
C VAL A 8 -8.27 -5.25 16.13
N LYS A 9 -8.96 -6.33 15.78
CA LYS A 9 -9.83 -6.34 14.59
C LYS A 9 -10.99 -5.36 14.72
N GLU A 10 -11.62 -5.27 15.89
CA GLU A 10 -12.71 -4.33 16.16
C GLU A 10 -12.23 -2.88 16.09
N ALA A 11 -11.06 -2.60 16.66
CA ALA A 11 -10.42 -1.29 16.61
C ALA A 11 -10.05 -0.89 15.19
N LEU A 12 -9.47 -1.79 14.39
CA LEU A 12 -9.18 -1.55 12.98
C LEU A 12 -10.44 -1.32 12.16
N VAL A 13 -11.53 -2.06 12.43
CA VAL A 13 -12.82 -1.83 11.77
C VAL A 13 -13.45 -0.52 12.19
N ARG A 14 -13.27 -0.08 13.43
CA ARG A 14 -13.72 1.24 13.87
C ARG A 14 -12.91 2.36 13.22
N GLN A 15 -11.59 2.17 13.11
CA GLN A 15 -10.65 3.18 12.61
C GLN A 15 -10.72 3.32 11.09
N PHE A 16 -10.62 2.21 10.36
CA PHE A 16 -10.51 2.19 8.90
C PHE A 16 -11.78 1.66 8.22
N GLY A 17 -12.64 0.96 8.95
CA GLY A 17 -13.78 0.27 8.38
C GLY A 17 -13.37 -1.10 7.87
N ASN A 18 -14.14 -1.60 6.93
CA ASN A 18 -13.86 -2.84 6.23
C ASN A 18 -14.01 -2.66 4.72
N PRO A 19 -13.52 -3.61 3.90
CA PRO A 19 -13.63 -3.52 2.45
C PRO A 19 -15.06 -3.44 1.90
N LEU A 20 -16.11 -3.57 2.72
CA LEU A 20 -17.51 -3.37 2.34
C LEU A 20 -18.07 -2.01 2.82
N ALA A 21 -17.55 -1.47 3.90
CA ALA A 21 -17.91 -0.18 4.47
C ALA A 21 -16.65 0.51 5.01
N LEU A 22 -16.08 1.42 4.20
CA LEU A 22 -14.90 2.19 4.57
C LEU A 22 -15.29 3.27 5.58
N THR A 23 -14.43 3.51 6.56
CA THR A 23 -14.54 4.66 7.48
C THR A 23 -13.29 5.52 7.32
N GLN A 24 -13.42 6.81 7.63
CA GLN A 24 -12.32 7.76 7.56
C GLN A 24 -11.80 8.14 8.93
N PHE A 25 -10.52 8.50 8.95
CA PHE A 25 -9.89 9.24 10.02
C PHE A 25 -9.09 10.40 9.41
N GLU A 26 -9.11 11.57 10.07
CA GLU A 26 -8.34 12.75 9.69
C GLU A 26 -6.83 12.48 9.86
N GLY A 27 -5.97 13.06 9.02
CA GLY A 27 -4.51 12.96 9.19
C GLY A 27 -3.83 11.75 8.52
N LEU A 28 -4.55 10.95 7.74
CA LEU A 28 -3.92 9.99 6.84
C LEU A 28 -3.51 10.67 5.50
N PRO A 29 -2.37 10.31 4.89
CA PRO A 29 -1.89 10.87 3.60
C PRO A 29 -2.74 10.51 2.36
N THR A 30 -3.95 10.04 2.57
CA THR A 30 -4.83 9.58 1.50
C THR A 30 -5.85 10.66 1.20
N ASN A 31 -6.05 11.00 -0.08
CA ASN A 31 -7.19 11.84 -0.43
C ASN A 31 -8.46 10.99 -0.41
N PHE A 32 -9.28 11.22 0.62
CA PHE A 32 -10.56 10.54 0.81
C PHE A 32 -11.69 11.12 -0.02
N GLY A 33 -11.54 12.36 -0.49
CA GLY A 33 -12.52 13.05 -1.33
C GLY A 33 -13.81 13.32 -0.60
N ASP A 34 -13.74 13.94 0.56
CA ASP A 34 -14.94 14.38 1.27
C ASP A 34 -15.63 15.48 0.46
N VAL A 35 -16.94 15.38 0.36
CA VAL A 35 -17.75 16.30 -0.43
C VAL A 35 -18.75 16.99 0.47
N GLU A 36 -18.62 18.32 0.55
CA GLU A 36 -19.62 19.17 1.18
C GLU A 36 -20.69 19.53 0.15
N GLY A 37 -21.94 19.20 0.49
CA GLY A 37 -23.10 19.54 -0.31
C GLY A 37 -24.03 20.52 0.40
N LYS A 38 -24.86 21.20 -0.39
CA LYS A 38 -25.91 22.09 0.10
C LYS A 38 -27.25 21.75 -0.51
N VAL A 39 -28.29 21.68 0.32
CA VAL A 39 -29.68 21.48 -0.12
C VAL A 39 -30.15 22.73 -0.85
N LYS A 40 -30.47 22.59 -2.13
CA LYS A 40 -31.02 23.65 -2.98
C LYS A 40 -32.53 23.73 -2.88
N SER A 41 -33.21 22.59 -2.97
CA SER A 41 -34.66 22.49 -2.87
C SER A 41 -35.08 21.10 -2.42
N VAL A 42 -36.16 21.01 -1.64
CA VAL A 42 -36.72 19.74 -1.18
C VAL A 42 -37.98 19.46 -2.00
N GLU A 43 -38.08 18.26 -2.55
CA GLU A 43 -39.25 17.87 -3.33
C GLU A 43 -40.48 17.70 -2.44
N ALA A 44 -41.65 18.09 -2.94
CA ALA A 44 -42.91 17.89 -2.25
C ALA A 44 -43.20 16.38 -2.15
N SER A 45 -43.00 15.83 -0.96
CA SER A 45 -43.29 14.43 -0.64
C SER A 45 -44.71 14.30 -0.07
N ALA A 46 -45.43 13.24 -0.47
CA ALA A 46 -46.63 12.82 0.23
C ALA A 46 -46.32 12.52 1.72
N ALA A 47 -47.30 12.68 2.61
CA ALA A 47 -47.09 12.54 4.05
C ALA A 47 -46.56 11.14 4.44
N ASP A 48 -46.95 10.12 3.69
CA ASP A 48 -46.64 8.70 3.85
C ASP A 48 -45.37 8.23 3.11
N ALA A 49 -44.68 9.11 2.36
CA ALA A 49 -43.49 8.70 1.65
C ALA A 49 -42.37 8.33 2.62
N ARG A 50 -41.68 7.21 2.33
CA ARG A 50 -40.56 6.71 3.12
C ARG A 50 -39.24 7.44 2.86
N LEU A 51 -39.14 8.18 1.76
CA LEU A 51 -37.93 8.87 1.34
C LEU A 51 -38.20 10.37 1.22
N ILE A 52 -37.22 11.18 1.63
CA ILE A 52 -37.16 12.60 1.35
C ILE A 52 -36.19 12.81 0.20
N ARG A 53 -36.66 13.44 -0.88
CA ARG A 53 -35.85 13.80 -2.05
C ARG A 53 -35.52 15.28 -2.04
N PHE A 54 -34.28 15.61 -2.36
CA PHE A 54 -33.84 16.99 -2.47
C PHE A 54 -32.78 17.15 -3.56
N GLN A 55 -32.78 18.31 -4.21
CA GLN A 55 -31.73 18.71 -5.13
C GLN A 55 -30.58 19.29 -4.32
N ALA A 56 -29.35 18.87 -4.62
CA ALA A 56 -28.12 19.33 -3.99
C ALA A 56 -27.22 20.10 -4.98
N THR A 57 -26.34 20.93 -4.43
CA THR A 57 -25.24 21.63 -5.12
C THR A 57 -23.94 21.42 -4.36
N GLY A 58 -22.77 21.64 -4.97
CA GLY A 58 -21.47 21.38 -4.33
C GLY A 58 -20.93 19.96 -4.57
N LEU A 59 -21.59 19.20 -5.45
CA LEU A 59 -21.24 17.80 -5.76
C LEU A 59 -20.39 17.69 -7.04
N GLU A 60 -19.78 18.78 -7.51
CA GLU A 60 -19.09 18.79 -8.81
C GLU A 60 -17.84 17.91 -8.82
N ASN A 61 -17.24 17.70 -7.66
CA ASN A 61 -16.09 16.79 -7.46
C ASN A 61 -16.52 15.42 -6.89
N ALA A 62 -17.82 15.19 -6.74
CA ALA A 62 -18.33 13.94 -6.21
C ALA A 62 -18.26 12.82 -7.25
N TYR A 63 -17.92 11.63 -6.78
CA TYR A 63 -18.05 10.41 -7.56
C TYR A 63 -19.51 10.19 -8.00
N ASP A 64 -19.72 9.62 -9.19
CA ASP A 64 -21.04 9.41 -9.80
C ASP A 64 -21.93 8.41 -9.03
N LYS A 65 -21.38 7.73 -8.02
CA LYS A 65 -22.13 6.82 -7.13
C LYS A 65 -21.97 7.21 -5.67
N LEU A 66 -22.79 8.16 -5.23
CA LEU A 66 -23.01 8.43 -3.81
C LEU A 66 -24.06 7.52 -3.17
N GLN A 67 -24.72 6.68 -3.95
CA GLN A 67 -25.75 5.78 -3.45
C GLN A 67 -25.17 4.78 -2.43
N GLY A 68 -25.83 4.67 -1.29
CA GLY A 68 -25.48 3.78 -0.19
C GLY A 68 -24.57 4.42 0.86
N LEU A 69 -24.05 5.62 0.62
CA LEU A 69 -23.09 6.27 1.50
C LEU A 69 -23.74 6.98 2.68
N PRO A 70 -23.03 7.10 3.81
CA PRO A 70 -23.45 7.99 4.88
C PRO A 70 -23.39 9.44 4.38
N LEU A 71 -24.40 10.21 4.77
CA LEU A 71 -24.49 11.65 4.59
C LEU A 71 -24.69 12.21 6.00
N GLU A 72 -23.70 12.96 6.48
CA GLU A 72 -23.78 13.65 7.75
C GLU A 72 -24.36 15.04 7.54
N TRP A 73 -25.40 15.39 8.28
CA TRP A 73 -25.97 16.73 8.26
C TRP A 73 -25.10 17.66 9.12
N THR A 74 -24.47 18.64 8.50
CA THR A 74 -23.55 19.58 9.18
C THR A 74 -24.24 20.85 9.64
N SER A 75 -25.49 21.09 9.22
CA SER A 75 -26.30 22.23 9.67
C SER A 75 -27.80 21.90 9.73
N GLY A 76 -28.59 22.87 10.19
CA GLY A 76 -30.05 22.79 10.17
C GLY A 76 -30.62 21.98 11.33
N LYS A 77 -31.91 21.63 11.25
CA LYS A 77 -32.59 20.85 12.31
C LYS A 77 -32.08 19.42 12.43
N SER A 78 -31.48 18.91 11.38
CA SER A 78 -30.91 17.57 11.32
C SER A 78 -29.43 17.54 11.66
N GLN A 79 -28.83 18.65 12.10
CA GLN A 79 -27.40 18.73 12.41
C GLN A 79 -26.94 17.61 13.37
N GLY A 80 -25.82 16.97 13.02
CA GLY A 80 -25.24 15.84 13.76
C GLY A 80 -25.95 14.51 13.52
N GLN A 81 -26.97 14.45 12.67
CA GLN A 81 -27.59 13.21 12.24
C GLN A 81 -26.90 12.64 11.01
N ILE A 82 -26.84 11.31 10.93
CA ILE A 82 -26.33 10.60 9.76
C ILE A 82 -27.49 9.94 9.02
N SER A 83 -27.66 10.31 7.77
CA SER A 83 -28.55 9.66 6.82
C SER A 83 -27.78 8.68 5.93
N ARG A 84 -28.48 7.72 5.32
CA ARG A 84 -27.91 6.91 4.24
C ARG A 84 -28.55 7.30 2.92
N ILE A 85 -27.73 7.62 1.92
CA ILE A 85 -28.19 7.94 0.57
C ILE A 85 -28.83 6.69 -0.04
N LYS A 86 -30.13 6.73 -0.31
CA LYS A 86 -30.90 5.62 -0.90
C LYS A 86 -30.95 5.71 -2.41
N GLU A 87 -30.98 6.92 -2.95
CA GLU A 87 -30.97 7.23 -4.39
C GLU A 87 -30.06 8.43 -4.62
N TYR A 88 -29.31 8.42 -5.72
CA TYR A 88 -28.51 9.55 -6.18
C TYR A 88 -28.58 9.63 -7.71
N ASP A 89 -28.91 10.80 -8.21
CA ASP A 89 -28.88 11.13 -9.63
C ASP A 89 -27.81 12.21 -9.85
N PHE A 90 -26.72 11.82 -10.52
CA PHE A 90 -25.57 12.68 -10.76
C PHE A 90 -25.87 13.82 -11.73
N GLU A 91 -26.71 13.61 -12.74
CA GLU A 91 -27.00 14.63 -13.75
C GLU A 91 -27.86 15.77 -13.18
N THR A 92 -28.81 15.42 -12.31
CA THR A 92 -29.74 16.37 -11.70
C THR A 92 -29.28 16.86 -10.32
N GLY A 93 -28.32 16.17 -9.70
CA GLY A 93 -27.88 16.41 -8.33
C GLY A 93 -28.91 16.01 -7.28
N THR A 94 -29.86 15.14 -7.60
CA THR A 94 -30.94 14.74 -6.70
C THR A 94 -30.48 13.63 -5.76
N ILE A 95 -30.71 13.80 -4.46
CA ILE A 95 -30.42 12.82 -3.42
C ILE A 95 -31.73 12.42 -2.73
N ALA A 96 -31.90 11.12 -2.45
CA ALA A 96 -32.95 10.62 -1.58
C ALA A 96 -32.38 10.01 -0.30
N VAL A 97 -32.93 10.39 0.85
CA VAL A 97 -32.61 9.80 2.16
C VAL A 97 -33.88 9.25 2.82
N GLU A 98 -33.70 8.34 3.79
CA GLU A 98 -34.82 7.79 4.56
C GLU A 98 -35.45 8.87 5.45
N LYS A 99 -36.78 8.94 5.45
CA LYS A 99 -37.54 9.88 6.27
C LYS A 99 -37.58 9.39 7.72
N THR A 100 -37.06 10.17 8.66
CA THR A 100 -37.24 9.96 10.10
C THR A 100 -37.79 11.22 10.77
N ALA A 101 -38.08 11.15 12.07
CA ALA A 101 -38.53 12.32 12.82
C ALA A 101 -37.41 13.38 12.97
N GLU A 102 -36.14 12.96 13.02
CA GLU A 102 -34.98 13.85 13.13
C GLU A 102 -34.47 14.37 11.76
N ILE A 103 -34.79 13.68 10.66
CA ILE A 103 -34.35 14.07 9.31
C ILE A 103 -35.43 14.91 8.62
N ALA A 104 -35.20 16.22 8.54
CA ALA A 104 -36.12 17.19 7.94
C ALA A 104 -35.34 18.28 7.18
N PRO A 105 -34.63 17.93 6.10
CA PRO A 105 -33.80 18.88 5.36
C PRO A 105 -34.63 20.06 4.85
N GLN A 106 -34.01 21.23 4.82
CA GLN A 106 -34.55 22.47 4.30
C GLN A 106 -33.62 23.09 3.26
N PRO A 107 -34.13 23.89 2.31
CA PRO A 107 -33.29 24.69 1.44
C PRO A 107 -32.28 25.52 2.26
N GLY A 108 -31.00 25.37 1.96
CA GLY A 108 -29.91 26.03 2.68
C GLY A 108 -29.11 25.13 3.60
N ASP A 109 -29.65 23.98 4.04
CA ASP A 109 -28.94 23.05 4.92
C ASP A 109 -27.70 22.46 4.22
N THR A 110 -26.61 22.29 4.96
CA THR A 110 -25.37 21.68 4.48
C THR A 110 -25.21 20.27 5.02
N PHE A 111 -24.45 19.46 4.26
CA PHE A 111 -24.12 18.10 4.62
C PHE A 111 -22.74 17.72 4.10
N LEU A 112 -22.16 16.68 4.68
CA LEU A 112 -20.89 16.07 4.31
C LEU A 112 -21.12 14.63 3.86
N VAL A 113 -20.48 14.24 2.76
CA VAL A 113 -20.37 12.84 2.34
C VAL A 113 -18.88 12.48 2.35
N GLU A 114 -18.49 11.63 3.29
CA GLU A 114 -17.10 11.25 3.49
C GLU A 114 -16.65 10.15 2.51
N CYS A 115 -15.34 10.05 2.30
CA CYS A 115 -14.70 8.94 1.60
C CYS A 115 -15.12 8.74 0.13
N THR A 116 -15.70 9.75 -0.55
CA THR A 116 -16.25 9.52 -1.90
C THR A 116 -15.18 9.08 -2.90
N ARG A 117 -13.97 9.68 -2.83
CA ARG A 117 -12.84 9.30 -3.68
C ARG A 117 -12.25 7.95 -3.28
N LEU A 118 -12.14 7.66 -1.98
CA LEU A 118 -11.61 6.37 -1.53
C LEU A 118 -12.51 5.21 -1.97
N GLN A 119 -13.82 5.41 -1.94
CA GLN A 119 -14.80 4.44 -2.42
C GLN A 119 -14.79 4.29 -3.93
N PHE A 120 -14.63 5.38 -4.69
CA PHE A 120 -14.38 5.31 -6.12
C PHE A 120 -13.15 4.45 -6.43
N GLY A 121 -12.05 4.70 -5.73
CA GLY A 121 -10.82 3.90 -5.81
C GLY A 121 -11.04 2.44 -5.49
N ARG A 122 -11.82 2.14 -4.44
CA ARG A 122 -12.23 0.77 -4.08
C ARG A 122 -13.04 0.09 -5.17
N ASP A 123 -14.00 0.77 -5.78
CA ASP A 123 -14.82 0.20 -6.85
C ASP A 123 -13.97 -0.16 -8.07
N LEU A 124 -13.07 0.75 -8.46
CA LEU A 124 -12.10 0.53 -9.52
C LEU A 124 -11.17 -0.64 -9.18
N TYR A 125 -10.64 -0.68 -7.95
CA TYR A 125 -9.81 -1.78 -7.46
C TYR A 125 -10.54 -3.13 -7.50
N ASN A 126 -11.81 -3.18 -7.07
CA ASN A 126 -12.63 -4.39 -7.11
C ASN A 126 -12.87 -4.88 -8.53
N ARG A 127 -13.04 -3.95 -9.48
CA ARG A 127 -13.22 -4.27 -10.90
C ARG A 127 -11.93 -4.75 -11.56
N HIS A 128 -10.79 -4.15 -11.22
CA HIS A 128 -9.56 -4.28 -12.02
C HIS A 128 -8.43 -5.06 -11.33
N CYS A 129 -8.34 -5.03 -10.00
CA CYS A 129 -7.17 -5.44 -9.24
C CYS A 129 -7.45 -6.61 -8.28
N MET A 130 -8.62 -6.63 -7.64
CA MET A 130 -9.01 -7.60 -6.61
C MET A 130 -8.85 -9.06 -7.05
N HIS A 131 -9.12 -9.36 -8.32
CA HIS A 131 -9.03 -10.73 -8.83
C HIS A 131 -7.63 -11.35 -8.66
N CYS A 132 -6.58 -10.52 -8.74
CA CYS A 132 -5.19 -10.93 -8.52
C CYS A 132 -4.73 -10.58 -7.09
N HIS A 133 -4.98 -9.36 -6.63
CA HIS A 133 -4.40 -8.83 -5.39
C HIS A 133 -5.23 -9.12 -4.12
N GLY A 134 -6.42 -9.70 -4.24
CA GLY A 134 -7.30 -9.99 -3.09
C GLY A 134 -8.11 -8.76 -2.63
N MET A 135 -9.14 -8.97 -1.82
CA MET A 135 -10.01 -7.87 -1.34
C MET A 135 -9.32 -6.99 -0.30
N THR A 136 -8.38 -7.54 0.47
CA THR A 136 -7.63 -6.81 1.51
C THR A 136 -6.22 -6.45 1.06
N GLY A 137 -5.92 -6.61 -0.24
CA GLY A 137 -4.60 -6.32 -0.81
C GLY A 137 -3.52 -7.35 -0.47
N GLU A 138 -3.90 -8.54 0.00
CA GLU A 138 -3.01 -9.58 0.52
C GLU A 138 -2.24 -10.37 -0.56
N GLY A 139 -2.50 -10.11 -1.84
CA GLY A 139 -1.85 -10.77 -2.97
C GLY A 139 -2.37 -12.18 -3.27
N THR A 140 -3.46 -12.61 -2.62
CA THR A 140 -4.02 -13.99 -2.72
C THR A 140 -5.38 -14.04 -3.42
N GLY A 141 -5.64 -13.10 -4.35
CA GLY A 141 -6.88 -13.10 -5.12
C GLY A 141 -7.12 -14.42 -5.87
N PRO A 142 -8.36 -14.71 -6.33
CA PRO A 142 -8.72 -16.01 -6.91
C PRO A 142 -7.79 -16.54 -8.02
N THR A 143 -7.12 -15.66 -8.79
CA THR A 143 -6.13 -16.08 -9.79
C THR A 143 -4.69 -16.15 -9.31
N SER A 144 -4.34 -15.57 -8.17
CA SER A 144 -2.97 -15.45 -7.66
C SER A 144 -2.16 -16.76 -7.76
N ARG A 145 -2.78 -17.89 -7.42
CA ARG A 145 -2.16 -19.24 -7.43
C ARG A 145 -1.66 -19.70 -8.81
N TYR A 146 -2.13 -19.07 -9.89
CA TYR A 146 -1.74 -19.39 -11.27
C TYR A 146 -0.71 -18.39 -11.84
N LEU A 147 -0.33 -17.37 -11.08
CA LEU A 147 0.54 -16.30 -11.56
C LEU A 147 1.95 -16.48 -11.03
N ASN A 148 2.92 -16.35 -11.92
CA ASN A 148 4.34 -16.32 -11.56
C ASN A 148 5.01 -15.12 -12.27
N PRO A 149 5.51 -14.11 -11.53
CA PRO A 149 5.55 -14.00 -10.07
C PRO A 149 4.15 -13.81 -9.46
N PRO A 150 3.97 -14.11 -8.16
CA PRO A 150 2.72 -13.86 -7.47
C PRO A 150 2.42 -12.35 -7.36
N PRO A 151 1.13 -11.97 -7.26
CA PRO A 151 0.72 -10.59 -7.00
C PRO A 151 1.35 -10.04 -5.72
N ARG A 152 1.56 -8.71 -5.68
CA ARG A 152 2.08 -8.02 -4.50
C ARG A 152 1.04 -8.05 -3.38
N ASP A 153 1.48 -8.45 -2.19
CA ASP A 153 0.82 -8.14 -0.92
C ASP A 153 1.16 -6.69 -0.52
N PHE A 154 0.14 -5.84 -0.48
CA PHE A 154 0.24 -4.42 -0.17
C PHE A 154 0.28 -4.12 1.33
N ARG A 155 -0.18 -5.05 2.18
CA ARG A 155 -0.33 -4.82 3.62
C ARG A 155 0.97 -4.45 4.35
N PRO A 156 2.16 -4.92 3.94
CA PRO A 156 3.42 -4.47 4.56
C PRO A 156 3.88 -3.07 4.13
N GLY A 157 3.22 -2.43 3.15
CA GLY A 157 3.67 -1.15 2.59
C GLY A 157 5.01 -1.19 1.83
N ILE A 158 5.46 -2.38 1.42
CA ILE A 158 6.76 -2.59 0.76
C ILE A 158 6.59 -2.78 -0.74
N TYR A 159 7.14 -1.84 -1.52
CA TYR A 159 7.05 -1.82 -2.98
C TYR A 159 8.43 -1.95 -3.64
N LYS A 160 8.53 -2.82 -4.66
CA LYS A 160 9.82 -3.17 -5.30
C LYS A 160 10.39 -2.07 -6.21
N TYR A 161 9.53 -1.26 -6.82
CA TYR A 161 9.92 -0.34 -7.90
C TYR A 161 9.66 1.12 -7.49
N THR A 162 10.56 1.67 -6.70
CA THR A 162 10.45 3.03 -6.16
C THR A 162 11.42 4.01 -6.82
N SER A 163 11.23 5.28 -6.53
CA SER A 163 12.17 6.36 -6.78
C SER A 163 12.87 6.83 -5.51
N THR A 164 12.41 6.35 -4.35
CA THR A 164 12.86 6.74 -3.01
C THR A 164 14.05 5.93 -2.50
N LYS A 165 14.71 6.40 -1.43
CA LYS A 165 15.84 5.73 -0.77
C LYS A 165 15.41 4.37 -0.19
N SER A 166 16.39 3.59 0.25
CA SER A 166 16.20 2.16 0.58
C SER A 166 15.16 1.89 1.68
N THR A 167 15.06 2.79 2.67
CA THR A 167 14.20 2.65 3.86
C THR A 167 12.83 3.34 3.73
N ASP A 168 12.72 4.32 2.85
CA ASP A 168 11.52 5.16 2.75
C ASP A 168 10.35 4.41 2.10
N LYS A 169 9.12 4.93 2.15
CA LYS A 169 7.98 4.34 1.42
C LYS A 169 8.07 4.59 -0.08
N ALA A 170 7.14 4.05 -0.85
CA ALA A 170 6.98 4.43 -2.25
C ALA A 170 6.31 5.79 -2.34
N GLN A 171 6.69 6.60 -3.34
CA GLN A 171 5.92 7.79 -3.67
C GLN A 171 4.60 7.42 -4.35
N VAL A 172 3.60 8.30 -4.23
CA VAL A 172 2.34 8.18 -4.95
C VAL A 172 2.62 8.04 -6.46
N GLN A 173 3.53 8.84 -7.00
CA GLN A 173 3.89 8.83 -8.43
C GLN A 173 4.61 7.54 -8.86
N ASP A 174 5.24 6.80 -7.94
CA ASP A 174 5.80 5.47 -8.26
C ASP A 174 4.71 4.43 -8.45
N LEU A 175 3.67 4.49 -7.59
CA LEU A 175 2.52 3.60 -7.67
C LEU A 175 1.66 3.92 -8.90
N GLU A 176 1.38 5.19 -9.16
CA GLU A 176 0.66 5.62 -10.36
C GLU A 176 1.37 5.19 -11.63
N ARG A 177 2.69 5.37 -11.70
CA ARG A 177 3.50 4.90 -12.83
C ARG A 177 3.41 3.38 -12.98
N THR A 178 3.44 2.64 -11.88
CA THR A 178 3.36 1.16 -11.90
C THR A 178 1.99 0.70 -12.39
N VAL A 179 0.89 1.32 -11.95
CA VAL A 179 -0.46 1.01 -12.41
C VAL A 179 -0.62 1.34 -13.89
N LYS A 180 -0.19 2.53 -14.33
CA LYS A 180 -0.27 2.93 -15.74
C LYS A 180 0.54 2.02 -16.65
N GLU A 181 1.82 1.84 -16.36
CA GLU A 181 2.73 1.11 -17.24
C GLU A 181 2.60 -0.42 -17.14
N GLY A 182 2.05 -0.92 -16.03
CA GLY A 182 2.12 -2.33 -15.68
C GLY A 182 3.54 -2.77 -15.35
N ILE A 183 3.75 -4.07 -15.20
CA ILE A 183 5.07 -4.63 -14.89
C ILE A 183 5.48 -5.60 -15.99
N ALA A 184 6.43 -5.18 -16.83
CA ALA A 184 6.88 -5.94 -17.99
C ALA A 184 7.36 -7.37 -17.62
N GLY A 185 6.92 -8.36 -18.39
CA GLY A 185 7.27 -9.77 -18.14
C GLY A 185 6.62 -10.33 -16.87
N THR A 186 5.44 -9.83 -16.50
CA THR A 186 4.55 -10.37 -15.46
C THR A 186 3.10 -10.29 -15.95
N TYR A 187 2.17 -10.75 -15.12
CA TYR A 187 0.73 -10.67 -15.38
C TYR A 187 0.10 -9.33 -14.94
N MET A 188 0.85 -8.38 -14.39
CA MET A 188 0.34 -7.04 -14.07
C MET A 188 0.26 -6.21 -15.36
N PRO A 189 -0.95 -5.98 -15.92
CA PRO A 189 -1.10 -5.31 -17.21
C PRO A 189 -0.94 -3.79 -17.05
N SER A 190 -0.90 -3.10 -18.19
CA SER A 190 -0.97 -1.64 -18.24
C SER A 190 -2.42 -1.17 -18.12
N PHE A 191 -2.64 -0.13 -17.32
CA PHE A 191 -3.94 0.53 -17.15
C PHE A 191 -3.99 1.93 -17.78
N LYS A 192 -3.21 2.19 -18.84
CA LYS A 192 -3.19 3.49 -19.55
C LYS A 192 -4.52 3.95 -20.14
N LEU A 193 -5.51 3.06 -20.23
CA LEU A 193 -6.86 3.41 -20.69
C LEU A 193 -7.72 4.05 -19.60
N LEU A 194 -7.32 3.91 -18.33
CA LEU A 194 -7.93 4.66 -17.24
C LEU A 194 -7.44 6.11 -17.27
N THR A 195 -8.31 7.02 -16.85
CA THR A 195 -7.98 8.43 -16.66
C THR A 195 -6.97 8.62 -15.53
N GLU A 196 -6.31 9.78 -15.53
CA GLU A 196 -5.40 10.20 -14.45
C GLU A 196 -6.10 10.15 -13.08
N ASP A 197 -7.35 10.58 -13.03
CA ASP A 197 -8.14 10.60 -11.80
C ASP A 197 -8.48 9.18 -11.31
N GLU A 198 -8.90 8.30 -12.21
CA GLU A 198 -9.16 6.89 -11.88
C GLU A 198 -7.90 6.18 -11.36
N VAL A 199 -6.75 6.40 -12.00
CA VAL A 199 -5.48 5.83 -11.53
C VAL A 199 -5.13 6.36 -10.14
N SER A 200 -5.25 7.67 -9.93
CA SER A 200 -4.99 8.31 -8.64
C SER A 200 -5.93 7.77 -7.55
N ALA A 201 -7.22 7.58 -7.84
CA ALA A 201 -8.19 7.00 -6.91
C ALA A 201 -7.83 5.54 -6.55
N ILE A 202 -7.43 4.72 -7.53
CA ILE A 202 -6.93 3.34 -7.27
C ILE A 202 -5.71 3.38 -6.36
N VAL A 203 -4.74 4.26 -6.65
CA VAL A 203 -3.50 4.36 -5.87
C VAL A 203 -3.78 4.80 -4.44
N ASN A 204 -4.66 5.78 -4.23
CA ASN A 204 -5.11 6.17 -2.90
C ASN A 204 -5.71 5.00 -2.12
N TYR A 205 -6.54 4.18 -2.77
CA TYR A 205 -7.10 2.99 -2.14
C TYR A 205 -6.03 1.93 -1.81
N VAL A 206 -5.03 1.75 -2.68
CA VAL A 206 -3.90 0.85 -2.42
C VAL A 206 -3.03 1.35 -1.26
N ILE A 207 -2.79 2.65 -1.16
CA ILE A 207 -2.09 3.27 -0.03
C ILE A 207 -2.88 3.06 1.27
N TRP A 208 -4.19 3.27 1.24
CA TRP A 208 -5.06 2.99 2.38
C TRP A 208 -4.99 1.52 2.83
N LEU A 209 -4.97 0.55 1.89
CA LEU A 209 -4.77 -0.87 2.20
C LEU A 209 -3.41 -1.13 2.86
N SER A 210 -2.35 -0.45 2.40
CA SER A 210 -1.03 -0.51 3.02
C SER A 210 -1.05 0.06 4.43
N ILE A 211 -1.56 1.28 4.64
CA ILE A 211 -1.63 1.92 5.95
C ILE A 211 -2.37 1.03 6.94
N ARG A 212 -3.58 0.56 6.58
CA ARG A 212 -4.38 -0.33 7.43
C ARG A 212 -3.60 -1.61 7.79
N GLY A 213 -2.93 -2.22 6.80
CA GLY A 213 -2.17 -3.46 7.00
C GLY A 213 -0.92 -3.27 7.86
N GLU A 214 -0.25 -2.13 7.72
CA GLU A 214 0.92 -1.76 8.53
C GLU A 214 0.52 -1.45 9.97
N THR A 215 -0.56 -0.69 10.18
CA THR A 215 -1.14 -0.44 11.50
C THR A 215 -1.54 -1.76 12.16
N GLU A 216 -2.23 -2.64 11.45
CA GLU A 216 -2.58 -3.98 11.94
C GLU A 216 -1.32 -4.74 12.37
N LYS A 217 -0.28 -4.75 11.52
CA LYS A 217 0.99 -5.41 11.86
C LYS A 217 1.64 -4.81 13.11
N LYS A 218 1.71 -3.48 13.23
CA LYS A 218 2.30 -2.81 14.40
C LYS A 218 1.56 -3.17 15.69
N LEU A 219 0.24 -3.12 15.68
CA LEU A 219 -0.59 -3.48 16.83
C LEU A 219 -0.43 -4.95 17.22
N VAL A 220 -0.38 -5.82 16.21
CA VAL A 220 -0.14 -7.25 16.42
C VAL A 220 1.25 -7.46 17.01
N ASP A 221 2.30 -6.84 16.46
CA ASP A 221 3.66 -6.97 16.96
C ASP A 221 3.77 -6.48 18.42
N GLU A 222 3.15 -5.36 18.76
CA GLU A 222 3.09 -4.82 20.13
C GLU A 222 2.44 -5.82 21.10
N LEU A 223 1.26 -6.32 20.77
CA LEU A 223 0.54 -7.27 21.62
C LEU A 223 1.20 -8.65 21.70
N PHE A 224 1.90 -9.06 20.65
CA PHE A 224 2.53 -10.38 20.61
C PHE A 224 3.71 -10.49 21.57
N LEU A 225 4.38 -9.39 21.93
CA LEU A 225 5.48 -9.42 22.88
C LEU A 225 5.01 -9.96 24.25
N ASP A 226 3.92 -9.42 24.78
CA ASP A 226 3.47 -9.71 26.15
C ASP A 226 2.31 -10.72 26.22
N TYR A 227 1.56 -10.88 25.14
CA TYR A 227 0.30 -11.65 25.12
C TYR A 227 0.23 -12.74 24.04
N SER A 228 1.38 -13.17 23.48
CA SER A 228 1.40 -14.36 22.59
C SER A 228 1.02 -15.65 23.34
N GLN A 229 0.72 -16.74 22.62
CA GLN A 229 0.42 -18.03 23.26
C GLN A 229 1.62 -18.57 24.00
N GLU A 230 2.80 -18.35 23.45
CA GLU A 230 4.07 -18.74 23.98
C GLU A 230 4.34 -17.95 25.27
N THR A 231 4.28 -16.62 25.22
CA THR A 231 4.46 -15.75 26.39
C THR A 231 3.43 -16.06 27.48
N PHE A 232 2.15 -16.24 27.12
CA PHE A 232 1.10 -16.60 28.06
C PHE A 232 1.37 -17.94 28.76
N LYS A 233 1.82 -18.96 28.01
CA LYS A 233 2.17 -20.27 28.59
C LYS A 233 3.38 -20.16 29.50
N GLU A 234 4.39 -19.41 29.11
CA GLU A 234 5.58 -19.18 29.93
C GLU A 234 5.19 -18.54 31.26
N ARG A 235 4.48 -17.40 31.23
CA ARG A 235 4.01 -16.65 32.41
C ARG A 235 3.14 -17.49 33.36
N THR A 236 2.31 -18.38 32.83
CA THR A 236 1.36 -19.20 33.61
C THR A 236 1.89 -20.59 34.01
N SER A 237 3.05 -21.01 33.50
CA SER A 237 3.62 -22.34 33.78
C SER A 237 4.61 -22.38 34.94
N GLU A 238 5.09 -21.22 35.41
CA GLU A 238 6.06 -21.14 36.49
C GLU A 238 5.42 -21.36 37.88
N SER A 239 6.12 -22.05 38.77
CA SER A 239 5.67 -22.26 40.15
C SER A 239 5.73 -20.94 40.93
N GLY A 240 4.56 -20.34 41.17
CA GLY A 240 4.45 -18.97 41.71
C GLY A 240 4.41 -17.89 40.61
N GLY A 241 4.27 -18.29 39.35
CA GLY A 241 3.93 -17.41 38.23
C GLY A 241 2.47 -16.97 38.28
N GLU A 242 2.10 -16.14 37.31
CA GLU A 242 0.77 -15.52 37.25
C GLU A 242 -0.30 -16.55 36.90
N THR A 243 -1.48 -16.34 37.44
CA THR A 243 -2.67 -17.10 37.07
C THR A 243 -3.17 -16.65 35.70
N PRO A 244 -3.85 -17.54 34.94
CA PRO A 244 -4.54 -17.16 33.72
C PRO A 244 -5.49 -15.97 33.90
N GLU A 245 -6.12 -15.84 35.06
CA GLU A 245 -7.00 -14.74 35.42
C GLU A 245 -6.25 -13.41 35.52
N GLU A 246 -5.10 -13.37 36.18
CA GLU A 246 -4.25 -12.17 36.31
C GLU A 246 -3.77 -11.67 34.94
N VAL A 247 -3.26 -12.56 34.08
CA VAL A 247 -2.80 -12.18 32.74
C VAL A 247 -3.95 -11.67 31.86
N ASN A 248 -5.15 -12.22 32.02
CA ASN A 248 -6.34 -11.73 31.30
C ASN A 248 -6.87 -10.40 31.87
N GLU A 249 -6.66 -10.11 33.15
CA GLU A 249 -7.01 -8.83 33.76
C GLU A 249 -6.05 -7.73 33.29
N GLU A 250 -4.75 -8.00 33.27
CA GLU A 250 -3.74 -7.09 32.72
C GLU A 250 -4.02 -6.77 31.25
N LEU A 251 -4.31 -7.78 30.42
CA LEU A 251 -4.67 -7.55 29.02
C LEU A 251 -5.90 -6.64 28.89
N LYS A 252 -6.89 -6.76 29.78
CA LYS A 252 -8.06 -5.87 29.76
C LYS A 252 -7.67 -4.45 30.15
N GLU A 253 -6.85 -4.28 31.18
CA GLU A 253 -6.36 -2.97 31.62
C GLU A 253 -5.58 -2.27 30.50
N TYR A 254 -4.65 -2.98 29.85
CA TYR A 254 -3.94 -2.48 28.67
C TYR A 254 -4.91 -2.10 27.53
N MET A 255 -5.92 -2.93 27.24
CA MET A 255 -6.93 -2.65 26.21
C MET A 255 -7.76 -1.40 26.50
N GLU A 256 -8.01 -1.09 27.77
CA GLU A 256 -8.83 0.06 28.18
C GLU A 256 -8.00 1.34 28.30
N LEU A 257 -6.76 1.25 28.80
CA LEU A 257 -5.94 2.42 29.14
C LEU A 257 -4.91 2.76 28.06
N ASP A 258 -4.10 1.79 27.62
CA ASP A 258 -2.91 2.06 26.79
C ASP A 258 -3.14 1.80 25.29
N PHE A 259 -4.08 0.92 24.96
CA PHE A 259 -4.34 0.54 23.58
C PHE A 259 -4.86 1.67 22.68
N PRO A 260 -5.74 2.58 23.14
CA PRO A 260 -6.13 3.74 22.33
C PRO A 260 -4.92 4.59 21.90
N ASP A 261 -3.98 4.84 22.82
CA ASP A 261 -2.77 5.62 22.53
C ASP A 261 -1.81 4.83 21.63
N THR A 262 -1.69 3.52 21.85
CA THR A 262 -0.94 2.62 20.97
C THR A 262 -1.50 2.64 19.53
N LEU A 263 -2.83 2.62 19.38
CA LEU A 263 -3.50 2.70 18.08
C LEU A 263 -3.25 4.04 17.39
N ASP A 264 -3.37 5.14 18.12
CA ASP A 264 -3.11 6.47 17.58
C ASP A 264 -1.65 6.59 17.12
N PHE A 265 -0.70 6.22 17.98
CA PHE A 265 0.72 6.22 17.64
C PHE A 265 1.05 5.31 16.46
N ALA A 266 0.52 4.09 16.42
CA ALA A 266 0.73 3.16 15.32
C ALA A 266 0.18 3.71 14.00
N THR A 267 -0.97 4.38 14.04
CA THR A 267 -1.61 4.98 12.86
C THR A 267 -0.84 6.21 12.38
N SER A 268 -0.56 7.17 13.27
CA SER A 268 0.16 8.41 12.97
C SER A 268 1.57 8.14 12.47
N SER A 269 2.32 7.25 13.11
CA SER A 269 3.68 6.91 12.66
C SER A 269 3.71 6.23 11.29
N VAL A 270 2.67 5.49 10.90
CA VAL A 270 2.55 4.90 9.56
C VAL A 270 2.16 5.99 8.54
N ALA A 271 1.23 6.86 8.90
CA ALA A 271 0.79 7.98 8.07
C ALA A 271 1.96 8.94 7.75
N GLU A 272 2.71 9.36 8.76
CA GLU A 272 3.89 10.22 8.63
C GLU A 272 4.92 9.62 7.66
N ALA A 273 5.24 8.32 7.78
CA ALA A 273 6.19 7.67 6.89
C ALA A 273 5.73 7.66 5.41
N TRP A 274 4.42 7.63 5.16
CA TRP A 274 3.85 7.74 3.82
C TRP A 274 3.85 9.19 3.31
N GLU A 275 3.65 10.19 4.18
CA GLU A 275 3.78 11.61 3.84
C GLU A 275 5.23 11.98 3.50
N GLU A 276 6.16 11.64 4.39
CA GLU A 276 7.60 11.91 4.24
C GLU A 276 8.16 11.33 2.95
N ALA A 277 7.66 10.17 2.51
CA ALA A 277 8.10 9.55 1.27
C ALA A 277 7.80 10.41 0.02
N ASN A 278 6.80 11.31 0.08
CA ASN A 278 6.45 12.22 -1.01
C ASN A 278 7.26 13.52 -1.01
N LEU A 279 8.11 13.74 -0.01
CA LEU A 279 9.05 14.85 0.01
C LEU A 279 10.21 14.61 -0.97
N GLU A 280 10.85 15.69 -1.41
CA GLU A 280 11.98 15.61 -2.35
C GLU A 280 13.19 14.92 -1.71
N GLU A 281 13.36 15.06 -0.41
CA GLU A 281 14.43 14.44 0.38
C GLU A 281 14.36 12.91 0.37
N ALA A 282 13.18 12.31 0.17
CA ALA A 282 13.04 10.87 0.05
C ALA A 282 13.54 10.35 -1.31
N LEU A 283 13.63 11.21 -2.34
CA LEU A 283 14.01 10.80 -3.67
C LEU A 283 15.49 10.42 -3.78
N VAL A 284 15.74 9.44 -4.63
CA VAL A 284 17.08 9.17 -5.16
C VAL A 284 17.28 10.05 -6.39
N ILE A 285 18.06 11.11 -6.16
CA ILE A 285 18.51 12.06 -7.17
C ILE A 285 20.04 11.96 -7.24
N PRO A 286 20.63 11.63 -8.40
CA PRO A 286 22.08 11.69 -8.60
C PRO A 286 22.58 13.13 -8.39
N GLU A 287 23.61 13.29 -7.57
CA GLU A 287 24.34 14.53 -7.35
C GLU A 287 25.17 14.91 -8.59
N THR A 288 25.65 13.91 -9.35
CA THR A 288 26.42 14.16 -10.57
C THR A 288 25.71 13.75 -11.86
N PRO A 289 25.95 14.47 -12.98
CA PRO A 289 25.34 14.14 -14.26
C PRO A 289 25.68 12.73 -14.73
N ARG A 290 24.77 12.14 -15.50
CA ARG A 290 24.97 10.81 -16.08
C ARG A 290 26.27 10.74 -16.88
N VAL A 291 27.15 9.81 -16.52
CA VAL A 291 28.33 9.46 -17.32
C VAL A 291 27.89 8.98 -18.71
N PRO A 292 28.39 9.59 -19.80
CA PRO A 292 28.07 9.17 -21.15
C PRO A 292 28.38 7.69 -21.40
N ASP A 293 27.51 7.04 -22.17
CA ASP A 293 27.75 5.66 -22.60
C ASP A 293 28.90 5.61 -23.62
N SER A 294 29.99 4.93 -23.24
CA SER A 294 31.19 4.71 -24.05
C SER A 294 31.79 3.34 -23.75
N PRO A 295 32.65 2.79 -24.62
CA PRO A 295 33.37 1.55 -24.32
C PRO A 295 34.15 1.62 -23.00
N ALA A 296 34.72 2.78 -22.66
CA ALA A 296 35.47 2.97 -21.43
C ALA A 296 34.57 2.96 -20.17
N SER A 297 33.40 3.61 -20.20
CA SER A 297 32.46 3.58 -19.07
C SER A 297 31.87 2.19 -18.85
N ARG A 298 31.55 1.47 -19.92
CA ARG A 298 31.12 0.05 -19.83
C ARG A 298 32.19 -0.84 -19.23
N GLU A 299 33.45 -0.66 -19.58
CA GLU A 299 34.55 -1.46 -19.02
C GLU A 299 34.75 -1.19 -17.52
N ARG A 300 34.65 0.08 -17.08
CA ARG A 300 34.65 0.41 -15.64
C ARG A 300 33.46 -0.22 -14.94
N GLY A 301 32.27 -0.15 -15.52
CA GLY A 301 31.06 -0.79 -15.00
C GLY A 301 31.19 -2.31 -14.91
N ARG A 302 31.78 -2.96 -15.92
CA ARG A 302 32.06 -4.40 -15.92
C ARG A 302 32.99 -4.80 -14.79
N LYS A 303 34.08 -4.05 -14.58
CA LYS A 303 35.01 -4.29 -13.47
C LYS A 303 34.31 -4.20 -12.13
N LEU A 304 33.47 -3.16 -11.93
CA LEU A 304 32.67 -3.02 -10.72
C LEU A 304 31.70 -4.19 -10.53
N TYR A 305 30.98 -4.59 -11.57
CA TYR A 305 30.00 -5.69 -11.55
C TYR A 305 30.62 -7.04 -11.13
N LEU A 306 31.87 -7.29 -11.55
CA LEU A 306 32.62 -8.51 -11.24
C LEU A 306 33.42 -8.41 -9.93
N SER A 307 33.49 -7.24 -9.30
CA SER A 307 34.33 -7.01 -8.13
C SER A 307 33.70 -7.48 -6.83
N ASP A 308 34.54 -7.72 -5.82
CA ASP A 308 34.11 -7.98 -4.44
C ASP A 308 33.41 -6.78 -3.78
N LYS A 309 33.53 -5.58 -4.35
CA LYS A 309 32.84 -4.37 -3.87
C LYS A 309 31.33 -4.47 -4.07
N THR A 310 30.88 -5.04 -5.20
CA THR A 310 29.44 -5.11 -5.54
C THR A 310 28.88 -6.52 -5.54
N LYS A 311 29.71 -7.53 -5.85
CA LYS A 311 29.34 -8.96 -5.92
C LYS A 311 28.09 -9.22 -6.78
N CYS A 312 27.80 -8.37 -7.78
CA CYS A 312 26.59 -8.52 -8.61
C CYS A 312 26.55 -9.89 -9.31
N ALA A 313 27.71 -10.37 -9.75
CA ALA A 313 27.86 -11.67 -10.42
C ALA A 313 27.49 -12.88 -9.54
N THR A 314 27.50 -12.75 -8.21
CA THR A 314 27.12 -13.84 -7.29
C THR A 314 25.66 -14.25 -7.47
N CYS A 315 24.77 -13.29 -7.76
CA CYS A 315 23.36 -13.55 -8.05
C CYS A 315 23.09 -13.56 -9.56
N HIS A 316 23.56 -12.54 -10.28
CA HIS A 316 23.24 -12.37 -11.70
C HIS A 316 24.14 -13.17 -12.64
N GLY A 317 25.20 -13.82 -12.15
CA GLY A 317 26.20 -14.53 -12.95
C GLY A 317 27.20 -13.59 -13.62
N PRO A 318 28.41 -14.05 -13.98
CA PRO A 318 29.44 -13.19 -14.58
C PRO A 318 29.03 -12.58 -15.93
N GLN A 319 28.12 -13.22 -16.67
CA GLN A 319 27.56 -12.69 -17.92
C GLN A 319 26.20 -11.99 -17.72
N GLY A 320 25.66 -11.89 -16.50
CA GLY A 320 24.37 -11.25 -16.27
C GLY A 320 23.15 -12.08 -16.68
N ARG A 321 23.27 -13.41 -16.75
CA ARG A 321 22.19 -14.31 -17.18
C ARG A 321 21.24 -14.75 -16.06
N GLY A 322 21.43 -14.26 -14.85
CA GLY A 322 20.63 -14.64 -13.68
C GLY A 322 20.92 -16.04 -13.16
N ASN A 323 22.12 -16.55 -13.40
CA ASN A 323 22.57 -17.90 -13.07
C ASN A 323 23.80 -17.93 -12.15
N GLY A 324 23.93 -16.91 -11.28
CA GLY A 324 25.02 -16.84 -10.31
C GLY A 324 24.95 -17.96 -9.27
N SER A 325 26.04 -18.17 -8.52
CA SER A 325 26.14 -19.25 -7.53
C SER A 325 25.06 -19.18 -6.45
N ALA A 326 24.62 -17.98 -6.05
CA ALA A 326 23.54 -17.81 -5.07
C ALA A 326 22.20 -18.43 -5.49
N THR A 327 22.01 -18.72 -6.79
CA THR A 327 20.82 -19.43 -7.28
C THR A 327 20.79 -20.91 -6.88
N GLN A 328 21.92 -21.46 -6.44
CA GLN A 328 22.06 -22.85 -6.01
C GLN A 328 21.97 -23.03 -4.49
N ASP A 329 21.98 -21.93 -3.74
CA ASP A 329 21.94 -21.96 -2.29
C ASP A 329 20.52 -22.23 -1.78
N PHE A 330 20.44 -22.80 -0.58
CA PHE A 330 19.20 -22.89 0.19
C PHE A 330 19.14 -21.68 1.12
N TRP A 331 18.33 -20.69 0.74
CA TRP A 331 18.25 -19.42 1.43
C TRP A 331 17.51 -19.56 2.77
N THR A 332 17.90 -18.78 3.77
CA THR A 332 17.27 -18.80 5.11
C THR A 332 16.03 -17.93 5.10
N ASN A 333 14.92 -18.48 5.59
CA ASN A 333 13.69 -17.74 5.82
C ASN A 333 13.91 -16.74 6.98
N PRO A 334 13.74 -15.43 6.76
CA PRO A 334 13.98 -14.42 7.78
C PRO A 334 12.99 -14.48 8.95
N VAL A 335 11.83 -15.13 8.79
CA VAL A 335 10.81 -15.26 9.82
C VAL A 335 11.05 -16.49 10.70
N THR A 336 11.33 -17.65 10.10
CA THR A 336 11.50 -18.91 10.85
C THR A 336 12.95 -19.23 11.20
N ASN A 337 13.90 -18.53 10.59
CA ASN A 337 15.34 -18.82 10.64
C ASN A 337 15.73 -20.22 10.10
N GLU A 338 14.80 -20.91 9.44
CA GLU A 338 15.03 -22.20 8.78
C GLU A 338 15.33 -22.00 7.29
N LYS A 339 16.02 -22.96 6.66
CA LYS A 339 16.25 -22.92 5.21
C LYS A 339 14.99 -23.28 4.44
N TYR A 340 14.72 -22.56 3.35
CA TYR A 340 13.69 -22.95 2.40
C TYR A 340 14.00 -24.35 1.81
N PRO A 341 12.97 -25.18 1.55
CA PRO A 341 13.16 -26.52 1.00
C PRO A 341 13.58 -26.50 -0.48
N ASN A 342 13.31 -25.41 -1.19
CA ASN A 342 13.71 -25.19 -2.58
C ASN A 342 14.95 -24.27 -2.66
N ARG A 343 15.85 -24.58 -3.58
CA ARG A 343 17.03 -23.75 -3.89
C ARG A 343 16.63 -22.43 -4.54
N GLY A 344 17.51 -21.46 -4.38
CA GLY A 344 17.41 -20.15 -4.98
C GLY A 344 17.07 -19.07 -3.97
N LEU A 345 17.01 -17.86 -4.49
CA LEU A 345 16.69 -16.67 -3.74
C LEU A 345 15.18 -16.55 -3.54
N HIS A 346 14.75 -15.98 -2.42
CA HIS A 346 13.35 -15.68 -2.15
C HIS A 346 13.17 -14.19 -1.83
N ASP A 347 11.94 -13.71 -1.87
CA ASP A 347 11.59 -12.41 -1.32
C ASP A 347 11.08 -12.53 0.12
N ILE A 348 10.83 -11.39 0.78
CA ILE A 348 10.37 -11.37 2.19
C ILE A 348 8.99 -12.02 2.39
N TRP A 349 8.26 -12.26 1.30
CA TRP A 349 6.98 -12.98 1.31
C TRP A 349 7.17 -14.49 1.10
N GLY A 350 8.41 -14.97 1.07
CA GLY A 350 8.77 -16.37 0.88
C GLY A 350 8.59 -16.89 -0.55
N ASN A 351 8.43 -16.01 -1.54
CA ASN A 351 8.31 -16.43 -2.94
C ASN A 351 9.67 -16.55 -3.60
N GLN A 352 9.87 -17.60 -4.38
CA GLN A 352 11.09 -17.76 -5.16
C GLN A 352 11.25 -16.60 -6.15
N LEU A 353 12.42 -15.98 -6.13
CA LEU A 353 12.74 -14.77 -6.88
C LEU A 353 14.06 -14.95 -7.63
N PRO A 354 14.06 -15.61 -8.80
CA PRO A 354 15.26 -15.75 -9.60
C PRO A 354 15.78 -14.37 -10.06
N PRO A 355 17.10 -14.11 -9.98
CA PRO A 355 17.70 -12.92 -10.57
C PRO A 355 17.34 -12.81 -12.05
N ARG A 356 17.11 -11.57 -12.51
CA ARG A 356 16.75 -11.35 -13.91
C ARG A 356 17.96 -11.65 -14.80
N ASP A 357 17.70 -12.41 -15.86
CA ASP A 357 18.54 -12.42 -17.05
C ASP A 357 18.54 -11.03 -17.70
N LEU A 358 19.64 -10.31 -17.53
CA LEU A 358 19.87 -8.94 -17.97
C LEU A 358 20.07 -8.83 -19.48
N HIS A 359 20.31 -9.94 -20.21
CA HIS A 359 20.38 -9.96 -21.67
C HIS A 359 19.03 -9.76 -22.33
N ARG A 360 17.92 -10.00 -21.61
CA ARG A 360 16.57 -9.86 -22.18
C ARG A 360 16.17 -8.41 -22.44
N GLY A 361 16.85 -7.44 -21.83
CA GLY A 361 16.48 -6.02 -21.91
C GLY A 361 15.12 -5.67 -21.27
N ILE A 362 14.53 -6.58 -20.50
CA ILE A 362 13.25 -6.38 -19.81
C ILE A 362 13.53 -6.08 -18.33
N TYR A 363 13.40 -4.80 -17.95
CA TYR A 363 13.58 -4.31 -16.59
C TYR A 363 12.23 -3.96 -15.97
N ARG A 364 11.83 -4.69 -14.93
CA ARG A 364 10.51 -4.57 -14.29
C ARG A 364 10.27 -3.22 -13.59
N GLY A 365 11.35 -2.56 -13.15
CA GLY A 365 11.28 -1.25 -12.49
C GLY A 365 11.39 -0.04 -13.43
N GLY A 366 11.39 -0.26 -14.75
CA GLY A 366 11.61 0.78 -15.76
C GLY A 366 12.91 0.60 -16.54
N ARG A 367 12.93 1.10 -17.78
CA ARG A 367 14.04 0.94 -18.75
C ARG A 367 14.86 2.22 -18.96
N ARG A 368 14.49 3.33 -18.30
CA ARG A 368 15.29 4.56 -18.40
C ARG A 368 16.57 4.35 -17.59
N PRO A 369 17.69 4.97 -17.97
CA PRO A 369 18.94 4.90 -17.22
C PRO A 369 18.75 5.23 -15.72
N ILE A 370 17.94 6.25 -15.43
CA ILE A 370 17.62 6.66 -14.04
C ILE A 370 16.84 5.58 -13.27
N ASP A 371 16.01 4.77 -13.94
CA ASP A 371 15.27 3.70 -13.27
C ASP A 371 16.24 2.61 -12.79
N ILE A 372 17.20 2.23 -13.64
CA ILE A 372 18.25 1.26 -13.31
C ILE A 372 19.18 1.82 -12.22
N TYR A 373 19.57 3.09 -12.35
CA TYR A 373 20.35 3.80 -11.33
C TYR A 373 19.69 3.68 -9.95
N ARG A 374 18.37 3.96 -9.86
CA ARG A 374 17.60 3.89 -8.60
C ARG A 374 17.56 2.49 -8.02
N ARG A 375 17.48 1.44 -8.85
CA ARG A 375 17.52 0.04 -8.37
C ARG A 375 18.90 -0.36 -7.84
N ILE A 376 19.98 0.20 -8.38
CA ILE A 376 21.33 -0.01 -7.84
C ILE A 376 21.50 0.79 -6.55
N TYR A 377 21.10 2.06 -6.52
CA TYR A 377 21.24 2.92 -5.35
C TYR A 377 20.43 2.42 -4.15
N ALA A 378 19.12 2.23 -4.31
CA ALA A 378 18.20 1.91 -3.22
C ALA A 378 17.98 0.41 -3.02
N GLY A 379 18.53 -0.43 -3.91
CA GLY A 379 18.19 -1.84 -3.98
C GLY A 379 16.77 -2.08 -4.47
N ILE A 380 16.30 -3.32 -4.36
CA ILE A 380 14.90 -3.67 -4.63
C ILE A 380 14.27 -4.13 -3.31
N LYS A 381 13.44 -3.27 -2.73
CA LYS A 381 12.83 -3.46 -1.41
C LYS A 381 12.08 -4.79 -1.32
N GLY A 382 12.26 -5.46 -0.18
CA GLY A 382 11.69 -6.79 0.06
C GLY A 382 12.33 -7.92 -0.75
N THR A 383 13.52 -7.71 -1.35
CA THR A 383 14.26 -8.75 -2.09
C THR A 383 15.72 -8.81 -1.64
N PRO A 384 16.46 -9.86 -2.04
CA PRO A 384 17.89 -9.97 -1.72
C PRO A 384 18.78 -9.01 -2.51
N MET A 385 18.24 -8.20 -3.43
CA MET A 385 19.02 -7.22 -4.20
C MET A 385 19.29 -5.99 -3.33
N PRO A 386 20.53 -5.82 -2.81
CA PRO A 386 20.81 -4.81 -1.78
C PRO A 386 20.95 -3.42 -2.37
N ALA A 387 20.93 -2.42 -1.49
CA ALA A 387 21.22 -1.04 -1.82
C ALA A 387 22.73 -0.79 -1.93
N PHE A 388 23.15 -0.11 -3.01
CA PHE A 388 24.49 0.43 -3.16
C PHE A 388 24.42 1.96 -3.16
N GLY A 389 23.98 2.51 -2.03
CA GLY A 389 23.85 3.96 -1.80
C GLY A 389 25.19 4.68 -1.71
N SER A 390 25.17 5.95 -1.26
CA SER A 390 26.35 6.84 -1.31
C SER A 390 27.57 6.35 -0.54
N SER A 391 27.39 5.55 0.52
CA SER A 391 28.49 4.95 1.28
C SER A 391 29.15 3.76 0.57
N ALA A 392 28.45 3.12 -0.38
CA ALA A 392 28.94 1.94 -1.09
C ALA A 392 29.55 2.29 -2.46
N LEU A 393 28.91 3.18 -3.22
CA LEU A 393 29.35 3.60 -4.54
C LEU A 393 29.23 5.12 -4.69
N THR A 394 30.07 5.69 -5.55
CA THR A 394 29.89 7.05 -6.09
C THR A 394 28.86 7.06 -7.22
N ASP A 395 28.39 8.25 -7.60
CA ASP A 395 27.43 8.41 -8.70
C ASP A 395 28.03 7.98 -10.04
N GLU A 396 29.30 8.30 -10.29
CA GLU A 396 30.01 7.91 -11.51
C GLU A 396 30.12 6.37 -11.61
N GLU A 397 30.46 5.70 -10.50
CA GLU A 397 30.52 4.24 -10.44
C GLU A 397 29.15 3.60 -10.72
N ARG A 398 28.07 4.17 -10.15
CA ARG A 398 26.70 3.73 -10.45
C ARG A 398 26.35 3.94 -11.92
N TRP A 399 26.72 5.08 -12.51
CA TRP A 399 26.46 5.35 -13.92
C TRP A 399 27.26 4.43 -14.85
N ASP A 400 28.50 4.11 -14.50
CA ASP A 400 29.31 3.12 -15.21
C ASP A 400 28.65 1.72 -15.15
N LEU A 401 28.15 1.31 -13.99
CA LEU A 401 27.36 0.07 -13.83
C LEU A 401 26.09 0.09 -14.69
N VAL A 402 25.34 1.20 -14.70
CA VAL A 402 24.15 1.37 -15.54
C VAL A 402 24.51 1.20 -17.01
N ASN A 403 25.57 1.86 -17.49
CA ASN A 403 26.01 1.76 -18.88
C ASN A 403 26.43 0.32 -19.22
N TYR A 404 27.14 -0.38 -18.33
CA TYR A 404 27.46 -1.79 -18.52
C TYR A 404 26.21 -2.68 -18.58
N VAL A 405 25.30 -2.58 -17.61
CA VAL A 405 24.08 -3.39 -17.54
C VAL A 405 23.19 -3.18 -18.77
N MET A 406 23.05 -1.94 -19.22
CA MET A 406 22.27 -1.60 -20.43
C MET A 406 22.93 -2.10 -21.72
N SER A 407 24.23 -2.39 -21.70
CA SER A 407 24.96 -2.93 -22.86
C SER A 407 24.83 -4.45 -23.00
N LEU A 408 24.49 -5.16 -21.93
CA LEU A 408 24.43 -6.63 -21.92
C LEU A 408 23.52 -7.23 -23.00
N PRO A 409 22.30 -6.72 -23.27
CA PRO A 409 21.45 -7.23 -24.35
C PRO A 409 22.08 -7.22 -25.74
N TYR A 410 23.14 -6.41 -25.95
CA TYR A 410 23.82 -6.25 -27.23
C TYR A 410 25.20 -6.91 -27.26
N SER A 411 25.66 -7.41 -26.10
CA SER A 411 26.92 -8.17 -26.02
C SER A 411 26.69 -9.59 -26.53
N ARG A 412 27.47 -10.00 -27.54
CA ARG A 412 27.40 -11.35 -28.11
C ARG A 412 28.14 -12.36 -27.24
#